data_AF-A0A6J0L5K1-F1
#
_entry.id   AF-A0A6J0L5K1-F1
#
_cell.length_a   1.000
_cell.length_b   1.000
_cell.length_c   1.000
_cell.angle_alpha   90.00
_cell.angle_beta   90.00
_cell.angle_gamma   90.00
#
_symmetry.space_group_name_H-M   'P 1'
#
loop_
_entity.id
_entity.type
_entity.pdbx_description
1 polymer ?
#
loop_
_entity_poly.entity_id
_entity_poly.type
_entity_poly.pdbx_seq_one_letter_code
_entity_poly.pdbx_strand_id
1 'polypeptide(L)'
;MIGPVDFEKSVDYWQQDKWNGQFPVKWHTIKDVPNSQFRHIILENNDNKPVTNTRDTQEVKLEGIEMLKIFKNYDAETSILDDFGFYEEREKIIQERKARRQPSLPSTGE
;
A
#
# COMPACT_ATOMS: atom_id res chain seq x y z
N MET A 1 -5.47 10.03 3.72
CA MET A 1 -5.18 10.96 2.60
C MET A 1 -5.02 12.35 3.19
N ILE A 2 -3.96 13.07 2.83
CA ILE A 2 -3.68 14.42 3.38
C ILE A 2 -3.68 15.52 2.31
N GLY A 3 -4.03 15.20 1.07
CA GLY A 3 -4.09 16.13 -0.06
C GLY A 3 -4.76 15.49 -1.28
N PRO A 4 -5.08 16.26 -2.31
CA PRO A 4 -5.78 15.78 -3.51
C PRO A 4 -4.94 14.83 -4.35
N VAL A 5 -5.59 14.16 -5.32
CA VAL A 5 -4.93 13.35 -6.35
C VAL A 5 -4.33 14.26 -7.41
N ASP A 6 -3.07 14.03 -7.72
CA ASP A 6 -2.34 14.60 -8.85
C ASP A 6 -2.16 13.50 -9.89
N PHE A 7 -2.89 13.59 -11.02
CA PHE A 7 -2.86 12.56 -12.07
C PHE A 7 -1.66 12.70 -13.02
N GLU A 8 -0.99 13.85 -13.02
CA GLU A 8 0.15 14.12 -13.92
C GLU A 8 1.47 13.61 -13.34
N LYS A 9 1.51 13.40 -12.02
CA LYS A 9 2.68 12.82 -11.35
C LYS A 9 2.61 11.31 -11.27
N SER A 10 3.42 10.65 -12.09
CA SER A 10 3.75 9.23 -11.90
C SER A 10 4.97 9.08 -11.01
N VAL A 11 5.09 7.91 -10.38
CA VAL A 11 6.20 7.55 -9.49
C VAL A 11 6.85 6.27 -9.99
N ASP A 12 8.16 6.16 -9.81
CA ASP A 12 9.02 5.11 -10.38
C ASP A 12 9.39 3.99 -9.39
N TYR A 13 8.97 4.16 -8.12
CA TYR A 13 9.18 3.18 -7.05
C TYR A 13 8.17 2.02 -7.07
N TRP A 14 7.12 2.07 -7.89
CA TRP A 14 6.22 0.92 -8.05
C TRP A 14 6.90 -0.22 -8.82
N GLN A 15 6.55 -1.46 -8.48
CA GLN A 15 7.07 -2.63 -9.20
C GLN A 15 6.51 -2.78 -10.63
N GLN A 16 5.34 -2.20 -10.90
CA GLN A 16 4.69 -2.25 -12.21
C GLN A 16 4.33 -0.83 -12.64
N ASP A 17 4.62 -0.48 -13.90
CA ASP A 17 4.40 0.85 -14.47
C ASP A 17 2.92 1.10 -14.88
N LYS A 18 1.97 0.40 -14.24
CA LYS A 18 0.54 0.54 -14.54
C LYS A 18 -0.16 1.59 -13.69
N TRP A 19 0.50 2.06 -12.63
CA TRP A 19 -0.08 2.99 -11.67
C TRP A 19 0.33 4.42 -12.03
N ASN A 20 -0.66 5.24 -12.39
CA ASN A 20 -0.47 6.65 -12.71
C ASN A 20 -1.12 7.54 -11.66
N GLY A 21 -0.54 8.72 -11.47
CA GLY A 21 -0.96 9.67 -10.45
C GLY A 21 -0.50 9.30 -9.05
N GLN A 22 -0.63 10.24 -8.13
CA GLN A 22 -0.36 10.05 -6.70
C GLN A 22 -1.17 11.01 -5.83
N PHE A 23 -1.30 10.68 -4.56
CA PHE A 23 -1.78 11.59 -3.53
C PHE A 23 -1.01 11.33 -2.24
N PRO A 24 -0.75 12.36 -1.42
CA PRO A 24 0.00 12.19 -0.20
C PRO A 24 -0.85 11.47 0.87
N VAL A 25 -0.19 10.56 1.60
CA VAL A 25 -0.76 9.84 2.74
C VAL A 25 0.15 10.00 3.96
N LYS A 26 -0.44 9.88 5.15
CA LYS A 26 0.27 9.75 6.41
C LYS A 26 -0.15 8.43 7.04
N TRP A 27 0.81 7.56 7.31
CA TRP A 27 0.57 6.32 8.05
C TRP A 27 0.32 6.66 9.52
N HIS A 28 -0.85 6.27 10.05
CA HIS A 28 -1.21 6.50 11.45
C HIS A 28 -0.94 5.28 12.33
N THR A 29 -1.14 4.09 11.78
CA THR A 29 -0.93 2.79 12.44
C THR A 29 -0.28 1.85 11.44
N ILE A 30 0.78 1.16 11.83
CA ILE A 30 1.46 0.15 11.02
C ILE A 30 1.61 -1.09 11.88
N LYS A 31 0.79 -2.11 11.61
CA LYS A 31 0.83 -3.42 12.27
C LYS A 31 -0.05 -4.44 11.58
N ASP A 32 0.21 -5.70 11.86
CA ASP A 32 -0.60 -6.80 11.35
C ASP A 32 -1.76 -7.10 12.31
N VAL A 33 -2.97 -7.20 11.76
CA VAL A 33 -4.17 -7.60 12.51
C VAL A 33 -4.85 -8.73 11.73
N PRO A 34 -5.04 -9.92 12.32
CA PRO A 34 -5.65 -11.04 11.63
C PRO A 34 -7.08 -10.74 11.16
N ASN A 35 -7.44 -11.20 9.96
CA ASN A 35 -8.79 -11.06 9.42
C ASN A 35 -9.88 -11.57 10.36
N SER A 36 -9.60 -12.57 11.20
CA SER A 36 -10.55 -13.09 12.19
C SER A 36 -11.09 -12.02 13.13
N GLN A 37 -10.32 -10.96 13.41
CA GLN A 37 -10.73 -9.83 14.24
C GLN A 37 -11.76 -8.92 13.56
N PHE A 38 -11.97 -9.05 12.24
CA PHE A 38 -12.87 -8.17 11.47
C PHE A 38 -14.02 -8.91 10.78
N ARG A 39 -14.00 -10.25 10.74
CA ARG A 39 -14.98 -11.05 9.96
C ARG A 39 -16.44 -10.84 10.38
N HIS A 40 -16.69 -10.41 11.61
CA HIS A 40 -18.03 -10.12 12.12
C HIS A 40 -18.58 -8.76 11.67
N ILE A 41 -17.73 -7.89 11.11
CA ILE A 41 -18.14 -6.60 10.57
C ILE A 41 -18.68 -6.82 9.16
N ILE A 42 -19.99 -6.64 9.01
CA ILE A 42 -20.73 -6.85 7.77
C ILE A 42 -21.00 -5.51 7.09
N LEU A 43 -20.79 -5.45 5.78
CA LEU A 43 -21.01 -4.24 4.99
C LEU A 43 -22.32 -4.36 4.18
N GLU A 44 -23.35 -3.62 4.60
CA GLU A 44 -24.64 -3.59 3.89
C GLU A 44 -24.51 -3.08 2.45
N ASN A 45 -23.58 -2.14 2.21
CA ASN A 45 -23.27 -1.58 0.89
C ASN A 45 -22.36 -2.49 0.03
N ASN A 46 -22.09 -3.72 0.47
CA ASN A 46 -21.29 -4.70 -0.28
C ASN A 46 -21.90 -6.11 -0.16
N ASP A 47 -23.18 -6.24 -0.55
CA ASP A 47 -23.94 -7.49 -0.54
C ASP A 47 -23.98 -8.20 0.82
N ASN A 48 -23.90 -7.46 1.92
CA ASN A 48 -23.77 -8.02 3.28
C ASN A 48 -22.57 -8.99 3.43
N LYS A 49 -21.49 -8.75 2.68
CA LYS A 49 -20.24 -9.50 2.84
C LYS A 49 -19.44 -8.95 4.03
N PRO A 50 -18.62 -9.80 4.68
CA PRO A 50 -17.65 -9.34 5.67
C PRO A 50 -16.70 -8.29 5.09
N VAL A 51 -16.26 -7.34 5.92
CA VAL A 51 -15.29 -6.30 5.54
C VAL A 51 -13.95 -6.87 5.07
N THR A 52 -13.62 -8.11 5.43
CA THR A 52 -12.42 -8.81 4.94
C THR A 52 -12.52 -9.24 3.47
N ASN A 53 -13.70 -9.15 2.86
CA ASN A 53 -14.01 -9.61 1.51
C ASN A 53 -14.36 -8.42 0.58
N THR A 54 -13.64 -7.33 0.71
CA THR A 54 -13.86 -6.10 -0.06
C THR A 54 -12.88 -5.99 -1.22
N ARG A 55 -13.28 -5.27 -2.27
CA ARG A 55 -12.38 -4.89 -3.37
C ARG A 55 -11.65 -3.59 -3.03
N ASP A 56 -10.64 -3.28 -3.83
CA ASP A 56 -9.93 -2.01 -3.73
C ASP A 56 -10.90 -0.83 -3.77
N THR A 57 -10.65 0.19 -2.95
CA THR A 57 -11.49 1.40 -2.78
C THR A 57 -12.93 1.20 -2.27
N GLN A 58 -13.28 0.04 -1.70
CA GLN A 58 -14.59 -0.16 -1.06
C GLN A 58 -14.81 0.84 0.08
N GLU A 59 -15.94 1.57 0.02
CA GLU A 59 -16.35 2.45 1.10
C GLU A 59 -16.84 1.64 2.30
N VAL A 60 -16.24 1.90 3.46
CA VAL A 60 -16.70 1.44 4.78
C VAL A 60 -17.25 2.65 5.50
N LYS A 61 -18.51 2.59 5.96
CA LYS A 61 -19.20 3.72 6.56
C LYS A 61 -18.90 3.78 8.07
N LEU A 62 -19.94 3.69 8.90
CA LEU A 62 -19.81 3.80 10.35
C LEU A 62 -19.09 2.60 10.98
N GLU A 63 -19.10 1.45 10.30
CA GLU A 63 -18.36 0.24 10.65
C GLU A 63 -16.85 0.51 10.76
N GLY A 64 -16.35 1.54 10.04
CA GLY A 64 -14.96 1.95 10.11
C GLY A 64 -14.52 2.40 11.51
N ILE A 65 -15.45 2.89 12.34
CA ILE A 65 -15.17 3.25 13.73
C ILE A 65 -14.80 2.01 14.55
N GLU A 66 -15.52 0.90 14.34
CA GLU A 66 -15.22 -0.36 15.01
C GLU A 66 -13.89 -0.93 14.54
N MET A 67 -13.63 -0.90 13.23
CA MET A 67 -12.32 -1.29 12.68
C MET A 67 -11.19 -0.51 13.33
N LEU A 68 -11.31 0.81 13.46
CA LEU A 68 -10.30 1.64 14.12
C LEU A 68 -10.10 1.28 15.60
N LYS A 69 -11.16 0.90 16.33
CA LYS A 69 -11.05 0.42 17.71
C LYS A 69 -10.30 -0.91 17.79
N ILE A 70 -10.59 -1.86 16.89
CA ILE A 70 -9.87 -3.13 16.78
C ILE A 70 -8.39 -2.86 16.48
N PHE A 71 -8.10 -2.03 15.47
CA PHE A 71 -6.74 -1.59 15.19
C PHE A 71 -6.10 -0.89 16.39
N LYS A 72 -6.80 -0.12 17.21
CA LYS A 72 -6.17 0.51 18.37
C LYS A 72 -5.83 -0.50 19.46
N ASN A 73 -6.72 -1.45 19.73
CA ASN A 73 -6.66 -2.30 20.91
C ASN A 73 -5.96 -3.65 20.68
N TYR A 74 -5.83 -4.09 19.43
CA TYR A 74 -5.14 -5.35 19.11
C TYR A 74 -3.64 -5.22 19.39
N ASP A 75 -3.12 -6.09 20.24
CA ASP A 75 -1.69 -6.20 20.52
C ASP A 75 -1.03 -7.03 19.42
N ALA A 76 -0.31 -6.38 18.52
CA ALA A 76 0.26 -7.03 17.35
C ALA A 76 1.68 -7.51 17.65
N GLU A 77 1.94 -8.77 17.35
CA GLU A 77 3.29 -9.36 17.49
C GLU A 77 4.20 -9.01 16.30
N THR A 78 3.62 -8.67 15.14
CA THR A 78 4.36 -8.42 13.90
C THR A 78 3.83 -7.21 13.14
N SER A 79 4.68 -6.65 12.30
CA SER A 79 4.36 -5.63 11.30
C SER A 79 5.32 -5.71 10.11
N ILE A 80 4.95 -5.06 9.00
CA ILE A 80 5.86 -4.85 7.87
C ILE A 80 7.19 -4.16 8.24
N LEU A 81 7.25 -3.42 9.36
CA LEU A 81 8.47 -2.73 9.79
C LEU A 81 9.54 -3.71 10.29
N ASP A 82 9.14 -4.90 10.75
CA ASP A 82 10.08 -5.93 11.20
C ASP A 82 10.94 -6.44 10.03
N ASP A 83 10.39 -6.38 8.81
CA ASP A 83 11.04 -6.80 7.57
C ASP A 83 11.65 -5.62 6.78
N PHE A 84 11.75 -4.42 7.37
CA PHE A 84 12.15 -3.22 6.63
C PHE A 84 13.51 -3.36 5.91
N GLY A 85 14.50 -3.96 6.59
CA GLY A 85 15.83 -4.21 6.00
C GLY A 85 15.80 -5.19 4.81
N PHE A 86 14.89 -6.16 4.83
CA PHE A 86 14.68 -7.06 3.69
C PHE A 86 14.16 -6.31 2.47
N TYR A 87 13.19 -5.40 2.67
CA TYR A 87 12.64 -4.60 1.58
C TYR A 87 13.66 -3.61 1.01
N GLU A 88 14.48 -2.98 1.86
CA GLU A 88 15.55 -2.06 1.42
C GLU A 88 16.58 -2.77 0.53
N GLU A 89 17.05 -3.95 0.93
CA GLU A 89 18.00 -4.73 0.14
C GLU A 89 17.39 -5.18 -1.20
N ARG A 90 16.13 -5.63 -1.16
CA ARG A 90 15.41 -6.04 -2.37
C ARG A 90 15.23 -4.87 -3.35
N GLU A 91 14.97 -3.66 -2.85
CA GLU A 91 14.87 -2.45 -3.67
C GLU A 91 16.20 -2.14 -4.35
N LYS A 92 17.33 -2.17 -3.62
CA LYS A 92 18.68 -1.96 -4.18
C LYS A 92 18.95 -2.91 -5.34
N ILE A 93 18.67 -4.21 -5.17
CA ILE A 93 18.85 -5.23 -6.21
C ILE A 93 17.99 -4.94 -7.45
N ILE A 94 16.74 -4.50 -7.27
CA ILE A 94 15.84 -4.16 -8.37
C ILE A 94 16.36 -2.92 -9.13
N GLN A 95 16.80 -1.88 -8.42
CA GLN A 95 17.33 -0.66 -9.02
C GLN A 95 18.62 -0.93 -9.80
N GLU A 96 19.54 -1.74 -9.26
CA GLU A 96 20.74 -2.15 -9.99
C GLU A 96 20.41 -2.91 -11.29
N ARG A 97 19.42 -3.80 -11.25
CA ARG A 97 18.96 -4.53 -12.44
C ARG A 97 18.32 -3.60 -13.47
N LYS A 98 17.55 -2.59 -13.04
CA LYS A 98 17.00 -1.55 -13.92
C LYS A 98 18.13 -0.73 -14.56
N ALA A 99 19.11 -0.30 -13.77
CA ALA A 99 20.26 0.48 -14.26
C ALA A 99 21.09 -0.29 -15.30
N ARG A 100 21.36 -1.58 -15.08
CA ARG A 100 22.11 -2.43 -16.04
C ARG A 100 21.36 -2.69 -17.35
N ARG A 101 20.03 -2.52 -17.39
CA ARG A 101 19.20 -2.74 -18.57
C ARG A 101 19.01 -1.48 -19.41
N GLN A 102 19.35 -0.30 -18.92
CA GLN A 102 19.34 0.91 -19.75
C GLN A 102 20.48 0.83 -20.78
N PRO A 103 20.20 0.94 -22.09
CA PRO A 103 21.26 1.05 -23.09
C PRO A 103 22.04 2.33 -22.84
N SER A 104 23.37 2.25 -22.83
CA SER A 104 24.22 3.43 -22.97
C SER A 104 23.81 4.16 -24.24
N LEU A 105 23.29 5.38 -24.12
CA LEU A 105 23.17 6.30 -25.25
C LEU A 105 24.56 6.39 -25.92
N PRO A 106 24.69 6.16 -27.24
CA PRO A 106 25.97 6.35 -27.89
C PRO A 106 26.37 7.80 -27.72
N SER A 107 27.59 8.06 -27.22
CA SER A 107 28.15 9.40 -27.27
C SER A 107 28.20 9.79 -28.74
N THR A 108 27.40 10.78 -29.16
CA THR A 108 27.62 11.49 -30.41
C THR A 108 29.00 12.12 -30.33
N GLY A 109 29.99 11.39 -30.87
CA GLY A 109 31.30 11.90 -31.18
C GLY A 109 31.23 12.71 -32.47
N GLU A 110 31.78 13.92 -32.37
CA GLU A 110 32.29 14.85 -33.39
C GLU A 110 31.47 15.08 -34.68
#